data_AF-A0A672PD49-F1
#
_entry.id   AF-A0A672PD49-F1
#
_cell.length_a   1.000
_cell.length_b   1.000
_cell.length_c   1.000
_cell.angle_alpha   90.00
_cell.angle_beta   90.00
_cell.angle_gamma   90.00
#
_symmetry.space_group_name_H-M   'P 1'
#
loop_
_entity.id
_entity.type
_entity.pdbx_description
1 polymer ?
#
loop_
_entity_poly.entity_id
_entity_poly.type
_entity_poly.pdbx_seq_one_letter_code
_entity_poly.pdbx_strand_id
1 'polypeptide(L)'
;MQFQEWLRSLRFSGGDSKSEMDNLKTLLPSLPSSFSLSSLSLSPSSIIGLGALASLTTYWLVTRPRPIQPPCDLQAQSISVQGDQSCRRSALLKDDDLLEFYYEDTKTVYDMFQRGLRIAGNGPCLGFRKPGEPYQWISYTEVAERAQVLGSGLLAKGCKPNPKQYVGIFAQNRPEWVITEMACYTFSMALVPLYDTLGLEAMVHILNLAEISMVICDKEDKAESVLKIKEKGVTTGVPPGAFIILLHTPSLPLRPQSQLFWKPKGAMITHGNIASNTSSVIKILEGYFVIRQEDVSISYLPLAHMFERMIQVSMFCHGARVGFYQGDISLLMDDIKTLKPTFFPVVPRLLNRIYDKILGSVTSPLRRIILHYAVRRKQAELSSGVVRNNSMWDRLIFNKIQASLGGNLRFILTASAPISPTVLSFLRATLGCLIFEGYGQTECTAGCTFSMPGDWSAGLCSCVFIGLLYIITPVFSVT
;
A
#
# COMPACT_ATOMS: atom_id res chain seq x y z
N MET A 1 6.66 -31.71 7.11
CA MET A 1 6.89 -33.16 7.24
C MET A 1 8.25 -33.33 7.93
N GLN A 2 8.31 -33.27 9.28
CA GLN A 2 9.61 -33.31 10.01
C GLN A 2 9.49 -33.59 11.53
N PHE A 3 8.33 -33.43 12.17
CA PHE A 3 8.18 -33.69 13.61
C PHE A 3 8.15 -35.19 13.96
N GLN A 4 7.53 -36.01 13.12
CA GLN A 4 7.48 -37.46 13.32
C GLN A 4 8.82 -38.16 13.03
N GLU A 5 9.63 -37.62 12.12
CA GLU A 5 10.99 -38.14 11.83
C GLU A 5 11.97 -37.78 12.94
N TRP A 6 11.88 -36.56 13.50
CA TRP A 6 12.64 -36.16 14.68
C TRP A 6 12.32 -37.04 15.90
N LEU A 7 11.04 -37.34 16.15
CA LEU A 7 10.62 -38.26 17.22
C LEU A 7 11.09 -39.72 17.00
N ARG A 8 11.29 -40.15 15.74
CA ARG A 8 11.85 -41.47 15.44
C ARG A 8 13.37 -41.50 15.63
N SER A 9 14.08 -40.41 15.35
CA SER A 9 15.52 -40.29 15.61
C SER A 9 15.88 -40.40 17.10
N LEU A 10 14.94 -40.04 17.99
CA LEU A 10 15.10 -40.16 19.45
C LEU A 10 14.84 -41.57 20.00
N ARG A 11 14.34 -42.53 19.19
CA ARG A 11 14.01 -43.89 19.65
C ARG A 11 15.12 -44.93 19.47
N PHE A 12 16.27 -44.56 18.89
CA PHE A 12 17.44 -45.44 18.78
C PHE A 12 18.71 -44.69 19.17
N SER A 13 18.97 -44.62 20.47
CA SER A 13 20.32 -44.55 21.02
C SER A 13 20.25 -45.01 22.48
N GLY A 14 20.26 -46.33 22.69
CA GLY A 14 20.67 -46.88 23.98
C GLY A 14 22.19 -46.88 24.01
N GLY A 15 22.81 -45.78 24.43
CA GLY A 15 24.26 -45.64 24.37
C GLY A 15 24.79 -44.39 25.06
N ASP A 16 25.25 -44.58 26.30
CA ASP A 16 26.23 -43.81 27.06
C ASP A 16 25.95 -42.31 27.36
N SER A 17 25.30 -42.09 28.50
CA SER A 17 24.89 -40.79 29.08
C SER A 17 26.04 -39.82 29.42
N LYS A 18 27.31 -40.24 29.25
CA LYS A 18 28.47 -39.39 29.53
C LYS A 18 28.81 -38.43 28.39
N SER A 19 28.58 -38.81 27.13
CA SER A 19 29.00 -37.99 25.97
C SER A 19 28.08 -36.80 25.68
N GLU A 20 26.77 -36.93 25.97
CA GLU A 20 25.79 -35.85 25.76
C GLU A 20 25.92 -34.72 26.79
N MET A 21 26.41 -35.04 27.99
CA MET A 21 26.53 -34.10 29.11
C MET A 21 27.72 -33.13 28.95
N ASP A 22 28.74 -33.52 28.19
CA ASP A 22 29.87 -32.64 27.88
C ASP A 22 29.55 -31.65 26.74
N ASN A 23 28.67 -32.01 25.79
CA ASN A 23 28.18 -31.10 24.74
C ASN A 23 27.25 -30.00 25.27
N LEU A 24 26.57 -30.23 26.40
CA LEU A 24 25.70 -29.25 27.06
C LEU A 24 26.49 -28.13 27.77
N LYS A 25 27.70 -28.43 28.27
CA LYS A 25 28.58 -27.44 28.93
C LYS A 25 29.17 -26.42 27.97
N THR A 26 29.36 -26.78 26.70
CA THR A 26 29.83 -25.87 25.65
C THR A 26 28.78 -24.85 25.19
N LEU A 27 27.49 -25.07 25.48
CA LEU A 27 26.39 -24.21 25.02
C LEU A 27 25.94 -23.13 26.02
N LEU A 28 26.44 -23.14 27.26
CA LEU A 28 26.03 -22.20 28.33
C LEU A 28 27.27 -21.67 29.11
N PRO A 29 27.92 -20.58 28.65
CA PRO A 29 29.23 -20.15 29.17
C PRO A 29 29.22 -19.45 30.54
N SER A 30 28.08 -19.32 31.23
CA SER A 30 27.96 -18.41 32.38
C SER A 30 27.19 -19.00 33.57
N LEU A 31 27.45 -20.25 33.95
CA LEU A 31 27.03 -20.79 35.24
C LEU A 31 28.21 -20.79 36.22
N PRO A 32 28.06 -20.27 37.45
CA PRO A 32 29.13 -20.25 38.44
C PRO A 32 29.59 -21.67 38.80
N SER A 33 30.89 -21.85 39.06
CA SER A 33 31.58 -23.12 39.32
C SER A 33 31.10 -23.90 40.57
N SER A 34 30.10 -23.38 41.29
CA SER A 34 29.44 -24.02 42.43
C SER A 34 28.18 -24.81 42.08
N PHE A 35 27.76 -24.85 40.80
CA PHE A 35 26.60 -25.65 40.37
C PHE A 35 27.03 -27.03 39.86
N SER A 36 27.02 -28.03 40.74
CA SER A 36 27.18 -29.43 40.35
C SER A 36 25.82 -30.07 40.10
N LEU A 37 25.51 -30.43 38.85
CA LEU A 37 24.28 -31.17 38.49
C LEU A 37 24.22 -32.58 39.13
N SER A 38 25.32 -33.07 39.71
CA SER A 38 25.38 -34.39 40.37
C SER A 38 24.76 -34.43 41.78
N SER A 39 24.43 -33.27 42.39
CA SER A 39 23.81 -33.24 43.73
C SER A 39 22.28 -33.31 43.71
N LEU A 40 21.67 -33.39 42.53
CA LEU A 40 20.23 -33.51 42.33
C LEU A 40 19.90 -34.96 41.95
N SER A 41 19.52 -35.78 42.92
CA SER A 41 18.98 -37.13 42.68
C SER A 41 17.59 -37.03 42.06
N LEU A 42 17.51 -36.60 40.80
CA LEU A 42 16.27 -36.44 40.08
C LEU A 42 15.84 -37.79 39.50
N SER A 43 14.56 -38.14 39.70
CA SER A 43 14.00 -39.33 39.07
C SER A 43 14.04 -39.20 37.54
N PRO A 44 14.09 -40.31 36.78
CA PRO A 44 14.03 -40.27 35.31
C PRO A 44 12.85 -39.44 34.78
N SER A 45 11.69 -39.50 35.47
CA SER A 45 10.50 -38.70 35.17
C SER A 45 10.73 -37.19 35.32
N SER A 46 11.54 -36.78 36.30
CA SER A 46 11.90 -35.38 36.55
C SER A 46 12.86 -34.84 35.49
N ILE A 47 13.79 -35.66 34.99
CA ILE A 47 14.70 -35.29 33.89
C ILE A 47 13.91 -35.11 32.60
N ILE A 48 12.99 -36.02 32.27
CA ILE A 48 12.09 -35.90 31.12
C ILE A 48 11.20 -34.65 31.26
N GLY A 49 10.66 -34.38 32.45
CA GLY A 49 9.87 -33.18 32.73
C GLY A 49 10.64 -31.87 32.53
N LEU A 50 11.89 -31.79 33.01
CA LEU A 50 12.76 -30.64 32.81
C LEU A 50 13.16 -30.47 31.33
N GLY A 51 13.48 -31.56 30.63
CA GLY A 51 13.80 -31.53 29.20
C GLY A 51 12.61 -31.08 28.35
N ALA A 52 11.40 -31.55 28.66
CA ALA A 52 10.16 -31.11 28.01
C ALA A 52 9.87 -29.64 28.28
N LEU A 53 10.02 -29.18 29.53
CA LEU A 53 9.86 -27.77 29.89
C LEU A 53 10.88 -26.89 29.16
N ALA A 54 12.16 -27.24 29.19
CA ALA A 54 13.22 -26.51 28.50
C ALA A 54 12.96 -26.44 26.99
N SER A 55 12.55 -27.54 26.37
CA SER A 55 12.19 -27.58 24.94
C SER A 55 10.99 -26.69 24.62
N LEU A 56 9.94 -26.72 25.46
CA LEU A 56 8.77 -25.86 25.31
C LEU A 56 9.11 -24.38 25.53
N THR A 57 9.97 -24.06 26.50
CA THR A 57 10.44 -22.70 26.77
C THR A 57 11.31 -22.19 25.63
N THR A 58 12.25 -22.99 25.11
CA THR A 58 13.07 -22.62 23.96
C THR A 58 12.21 -22.46 22.70
N TYR A 59 11.28 -23.39 22.45
CA TYR A 59 10.31 -23.26 21.36
C TYR A 59 9.50 -21.97 21.50
N TRP A 60 8.97 -21.68 22.68
CA TRP A 60 8.24 -20.43 22.94
C TRP A 60 9.13 -19.20 22.74
N LEU A 61 10.36 -19.18 23.25
CA LEU A 61 11.29 -18.05 23.08
C LEU A 61 11.67 -17.80 21.62
N VAL A 62 11.82 -18.86 20.81
CA VAL A 62 12.17 -18.75 19.38
C VAL A 62 10.96 -18.38 18.53
N THR A 63 9.77 -18.88 18.87
CA THR A 63 8.53 -18.68 18.11
C THR A 63 7.67 -17.51 18.59
N ARG A 64 8.00 -16.90 19.73
CA ARG A 64 7.20 -15.78 20.26
C ARG A 64 7.24 -14.62 19.27
N PRO A 65 6.10 -13.96 19.05
CA PRO A 65 6.06 -12.80 18.19
C PRO A 65 6.98 -11.71 18.75
N ARG A 66 7.76 -11.09 17.87
CA ARG A 66 8.66 -9.99 18.24
C ARG A 66 7.89 -8.67 18.18
N PRO A 67 7.90 -7.87 19.26
CA PRO A 67 7.39 -6.52 19.23
C PRO A 67 8.07 -5.67 18.16
N ILE A 68 7.29 -4.96 17.35
CA ILE A 68 7.76 -3.88 16.51
C ILE A 68 8.18 -2.73 17.42
N GLN A 69 9.46 -2.38 17.38
CA GLN A 69 9.97 -1.19 18.06
C GLN A 69 9.87 -0.01 17.10
N PRO A 70 9.38 1.16 17.54
CA PRO A 70 9.41 2.35 16.72
C PRO A 70 10.84 2.74 16.30
N PRO A 71 11.06 3.17 15.05
CA PRO A 71 12.39 3.57 14.57
C PRO A 71 12.89 4.88 15.19
N CYS A 72 12.01 5.67 15.81
CA CYS A 72 12.33 6.90 16.53
C CYS A 72 11.35 7.10 17.70
N ASP A 73 11.63 8.09 18.55
CA ASP A 73 10.71 8.46 19.62
C ASP A 73 9.37 8.97 19.05
N LEU A 74 8.27 8.32 19.45
CA LEU A 74 6.93 8.65 19.00
C LEU A 74 6.46 10.05 19.44
N GLN A 75 7.07 10.64 20.47
CA GLN A 75 6.80 12.02 20.89
C GLN A 75 7.69 13.06 20.16
N ALA A 76 8.72 12.60 19.45
CA ALA A 76 9.69 13.44 18.76
C ALA A 76 9.97 12.94 17.33
N GLN A 77 8.92 12.69 16.55
CA GLN A 77 9.00 12.13 15.18
C GLN A 77 9.49 13.13 14.11
N SER A 78 9.75 14.37 14.51
CA SER A 78 10.35 15.40 13.66
C SER A 78 11.34 16.23 14.48
N ILE A 79 12.33 16.80 13.82
CA ILE A 79 13.39 17.61 14.43
C ILE A 79 13.58 18.92 13.67
N SER A 80 14.02 19.96 14.37
CA SER A 80 14.29 21.28 13.78
C SER A 80 15.48 21.24 12.84
N VAL A 81 15.38 21.92 11.70
CA VAL A 81 16.48 22.04 10.73
C VAL A 81 17.37 23.21 11.11
N GLN A 82 18.67 22.98 11.22
CA GLN A 82 19.67 24.01 11.59
C GLN A 82 19.32 24.85 12.85
N GLY A 83 18.50 24.32 13.76
CA GLY A 83 18.04 25.02 14.97
C GLY A 83 16.85 25.97 14.77
N ASP A 84 16.32 26.12 13.54
CA ASP A 84 15.09 26.86 13.29
C ASP A 84 13.89 26.01 13.74
N GLN A 85 13.19 26.47 14.78
CA GLN A 85 12.03 25.76 15.34
C GLN A 85 10.82 25.76 14.40
N SER A 86 10.76 26.69 13.46
CA SER A 86 9.69 26.75 12.46
C SER A 86 9.86 25.69 11.39
N CYS A 87 11.10 25.34 11.03
CA CYS A 87 11.41 24.36 9.98
C CYS A 87 11.69 22.97 10.57
N ARG A 88 10.92 21.97 10.17
CA ARG A 88 11.03 20.60 10.70
C ARG A 88 11.25 19.58 9.59
N ARG A 89 12.08 18.58 9.89
CA ARG A 89 12.33 17.39 9.05
C ARG A 89 12.02 16.11 9.82
N SER A 90 11.99 14.98 9.13
CA SER A 90 11.82 13.67 9.75
C SER A 90 12.97 13.36 10.73
N ALA A 91 12.64 12.80 11.89
CA ALA A 91 13.63 12.30 12.85
C ALA A 91 14.41 11.07 12.33
N LEU A 92 13.98 10.48 11.21
CA LEU A 92 14.65 9.33 10.58
C LEU A 92 15.87 9.74 9.72
N LEU A 93 16.02 11.03 9.43
CA LEU A 93 17.19 11.55 8.72
C LEU A 93 18.37 11.73 9.68
N LYS A 94 19.57 11.30 9.25
CA LYS A 94 20.80 11.46 10.02
C LYS A 94 21.32 12.91 10.00
N ASP A 95 21.13 13.57 8.88
CA ASP A 95 21.58 14.93 8.55
C ASP A 95 20.41 15.73 7.95
N ASP A 96 20.66 16.97 7.56
CA ASP A 96 19.64 17.86 6.99
C ASP A 96 19.41 17.59 5.49
N ASP A 97 20.07 16.57 4.91
CA ASP A 97 19.93 16.20 3.50
C ASP A 97 18.63 15.41 3.29
N LEU A 98 17.78 15.93 2.40
CA LEU A 98 16.49 15.32 2.10
C LEU A 98 16.64 14.09 1.20
N LEU A 99 15.80 13.08 1.44
CA LEU A 99 15.81 11.88 0.60
C LEU A 99 15.08 12.12 -0.74
N GLU A 100 15.86 12.26 -1.80
CA GLU A 100 15.34 12.41 -3.16
C GLU A 100 14.95 11.07 -3.81
N PHE A 101 15.78 10.03 -3.62
CA PHE A 101 15.52 8.68 -4.12
C PHE A 101 16.13 7.63 -3.18
N TYR A 102 15.45 6.50 -3.00
CA TYR A 102 15.92 5.39 -2.16
C TYR A 102 16.84 4.43 -2.93
N TYR A 103 16.52 4.16 -4.20
CA TYR A 103 17.39 3.41 -5.10
C TYR A 103 17.96 4.35 -6.17
N GLU A 104 19.26 4.24 -6.43
CA GLU A 104 19.96 5.04 -7.45
C GLU A 104 19.36 4.88 -8.86
N ASP A 105 18.76 3.73 -9.15
CA ASP A 105 18.13 3.42 -10.44
C ASP A 105 16.62 3.75 -10.46
N THR A 106 16.14 4.66 -9.61
CA THR A 106 14.71 5.03 -9.51
C THR A 106 14.46 6.54 -9.44
N LYS A 107 15.15 7.32 -10.27
CA LYS A 107 15.06 8.81 -10.27
C LYS A 107 13.82 9.31 -10.99
N THR A 108 13.25 8.50 -11.89
CA THR A 108 11.99 8.79 -12.57
C THR A 108 10.97 7.67 -12.40
N VAL A 109 9.70 7.98 -12.71
CA VAL A 109 8.63 6.96 -12.71
C VAL A 109 8.85 5.93 -13.80
N TYR A 110 9.44 6.35 -14.93
CA TYR A 110 9.92 5.42 -15.95
C TYR A 110 10.95 4.46 -15.37
N ASP A 111 11.98 4.97 -14.66
CA ASP A 111 13.02 4.14 -14.05
C ASP A 111 12.45 3.16 -13.02
N MET A 112 11.46 3.60 -12.22
CA MET A 112 10.75 2.75 -11.26
C MET A 112 10.03 1.59 -11.96
N PHE A 113 9.34 1.86 -13.07
CA PHE A 113 8.71 0.79 -13.85
C PHE A 113 9.76 -0.12 -14.49
N GLN A 114 10.85 0.42 -15.03
CA GLN A 114 11.95 -0.36 -15.61
C GLN A 114 12.64 -1.25 -14.56
N ARG A 115 12.81 -0.77 -13.33
CA ARG A 115 13.29 -1.57 -12.20
C ARG A 115 12.34 -2.72 -11.90
N GLY A 116 11.05 -2.44 -11.84
CA GLY A 116 9.99 -3.44 -11.73
C GLY A 116 10.09 -4.52 -12.80
N LEU A 117 10.20 -4.12 -14.06
CA LEU A 117 10.36 -5.02 -15.20
C LEU A 117 11.63 -5.87 -15.08
N ARG A 118 12.77 -5.31 -14.64
CA ARG A 118 14.00 -6.09 -14.40
C ARG A 118 13.83 -7.13 -13.30
N ILE A 119 13.16 -6.77 -12.20
CA ILE A 119 12.90 -7.68 -11.07
C ILE A 119 11.91 -8.77 -11.48
N ALA A 120 10.82 -8.37 -12.14
CA ALA A 120 9.70 -9.26 -12.43
C ALA A 120 9.89 -10.10 -13.70
N GLY A 121 10.75 -9.66 -14.63
CA GLY A 121 10.85 -10.21 -15.96
C GLY A 121 9.49 -10.18 -16.67
N ASN A 122 9.07 -11.33 -17.21
CA ASN A 122 7.75 -11.50 -17.83
C ASN A 122 6.64 -11.84 -16.81
N GLY A 123 6.82 -11.49 -15.54
CA GLY A 123 5.84 -11.71 -14.47
C GLY A 123 4.55 -10.90 -14.67
N PRO A 124 3.46 -11.24 -13.94
CA PRO A 124 2.19 -10.52 -14.03
C PRO A 124 2.32 -9.08 -13.51
N CYS A 125 1.77 -8.10 -14.24
CA CYS A 125 1.80 -6.68 -13.88
C CYS A 125 0.39 -6.15 -13.60
N LEU A 126 -0.49 -6.16 -14.61
CA LEU A 126 -1.82 -5.55 -14.54
C LEU A 126 -2.89 -6.64 -14.69
N GLY A 127 -3.71 -6.79 -13.66
CA GLY A 127 -4.79 -7.77 -13.61
C GLY A 127 -6.14 -7.12 -13.87
N PHE A 128 -7.01 -7.76 -14.64
CA PHE A 128 -8.40 -7.33 -14.81
C PHE A 128 -9.31 -8.56 -14.88
N ARG A 129 -10.61 -8.36 -14.64
CA ARG A 129 -11.60 -9.43 -14.74
C ARG A 129 -12.95 -8.92 -15.18
N LYS A 130 -13.77 -9.83 -15.71
CA LYS A 130 -15.20 -9.64 -15.89
C LYS A 130 -15.96 -10.22 -14.69
N PRO A 131 -17.24 -9.81 -14.48
CA PRO A 131 -18.06 -10.40 -13.42
C PRO A 131 -18.11 -11.93 -13.49
N GLY A 132 -17.79 -12.57 -12.37
CA GLY A 132 -17.82 -14.04 -12.24
C GLY A 132 -16.61 -14.77 -12.84
N GLU A 133 -15.70 -14.07 -13.51
CA GLU A 133 -14.50 -14.68 -14.11
C GLU A 133 -13.27 -14.52 -13.19
N PRO A 134 -12.23 -15.35 -13.32
CA PRO A 134 -10.96 -15.13 -12.64
C PRO A 134 -10.21 -13.90 -13.20
N TYR A 135 -9.23 -13.40 -12.45
CA TYR A 135 -8.33 -12.35 -12.94
C TYR A 135 -7.45 -12.86 -14.08
N GLN A 136 -7.45 -12.11 -15.18
CA GLN A 136 -6.51 -12.23 -16.29
C GLN A 136 -5.40 -11.21 -16.10
N TRP A 137 -4.17 -11.55 -16.48
CA TRP A 137 -2.99 -10.76 -16.20
C TRP A 137 -2.24 -10.40 -17.48
N ILE A 138 -1.90 -9.12 -17.61
CA ILE A 138 -0.96 -8.59 -18.60
C ILE A 138 0.43 -8.60 -17.93
N SER A 139 1.43 -9.15 -18.62
CA SER A 139 2.80 -9.21 -18.06
C SER A 139 3.50 -7.85 -18.09
N TYR A 140 4.56 -7.69 -17.31
CA TYR A 140 5.40 -6.48 -17.33
C TYR A 140 5.98 -6.21 -18.72
N THR A 141 6.48 -7.24 -19.41
CA THR A 141 7.00 -7.13 -20.78
C THR A 141 5.91 -6.65 -21.74
N GLU A 142 4.73 -7.25 -21.68
CA GLU A 142 3.61 -6.88 -22.54
C GLU A 142 3.12 -5.44 -22.27
N VAL A 143 3.11 -5.01 -21.00
CA VAL A 143 2.82 -3.60 -20.65
C VAL A 143 3.86 -2.66 -21.27
N ALA A 144 5.15 -2.99 -21.17
CA ALA A 144 6.23 -2.17 -21.73
C ALA A 144 6.13 -2.08 -23.26
N GLU A 145 5.91 -3.20 -23.93
CA GLU A 145 5.73 -3.27 -25.39
C GLU A 145 4.50 -2.46 -25.85
N ARG A 146 3.35 -2.65 -25.19
CA ARG A 146 2.13 -1.90 -25.50
C ARG A 146 2.31 -0.40 -25.27
N ALA A 147 3.02 0.00 -24.21
CA ALA A 147 3.35 1.39 -23.93
C ALA A 147 4.26 1.99 -25.01
N GLN A 148 5.26 1.24 -25.48
CA GLN A 148 6.16 1.66 -26.55
C GLN A 148 5.41 1.82 -27.89
N VAL A 149 4.54 0.87 -28.23
CA VAL A 149 3.71 0.90 -29.45
C VAL A 149 2.75 2.09 -29.41
N LEU A 150 2.02 2.27 -28.30
CA LEU A 150 1.10 3.38 -28.12
C LEU A 150 1.84 4.72 -28.23
N GLY A 151 2.95 4.89 -27.49
CA GLY A 151 3.73 6.12 -27.51
C GLY A 151 4.31 6.45 -28.88
N SER A 152 4.77 5.45 -29.64
CA SER A 152 5.19 5.63 -31.05
C SER A 152 4.03 6.11 -31.92
N GLY A 153 2.83 5.59 -31.69
CA GLY A 153 1.59 6.06 -32.32
C GLY A 153 1.25 7.51 -31.99
N LEU A 154 1.44 7.94 -30.73
CA LEU A 154 1.25 9.34 -30.31
C LEU A 154 2.20 10.27 -31.09
N LEU A 155 3.48 9.88 -31.24
CA LEU A 155 4.45 10.63 -32.03
C LEU A 155 4.05 10.73 -33.51
N ALA A 156 3.60 9.61 -34.10
CA ALA A 156 3.13 9.58 -35.48
C ALA A 156 1.88 10.45 -35.71
N LYS A 157 1.09 10.68 -34.66
CA LYS A 157 -0.06 11.61 -34.64
C LYS A 157 0.31 13.05 -34.25
N GLY A 158 1.61 13.36 -34.17
CA GLY A 158 2.10 14.73 -34.04
C GLY A 158 2.46 15.17 -32.63
N CYS A 159 2.28 14.32 -31.60
CA CYS A 159 2.81 14.61 -30.27
C CYS A 159 4.33 14.70 -30.30
N LYS A 160 4.89 15.55 -29.43
CA LYS A 160 6.33 15.77 -29.34
C LYS A 160 6.92 15.11 -28.10
N PRO A 161 8.10 14.49 -28.18
CA PRO A 161 8.70 13.79 -27.04
C PRO A 161 9.39 14.77 -26.08
N ASN A 162 8.62 15.53 -25.31
CA ASN A 162 9.14 16.52 -24.36
C ASN A 162 8.12 16.79 -23.23
N PRO A 163 8.57 17.27 -22.05
CA PRO A 163 7.71 17.38 -20.87
C PRO A 163 6.64 18.47 -20.96
N LYS A 164 6.66 19.32 -22.00
CA LYS A 164 5.63 20.32 -22.27
C LYS A 164 4.53 19.78 -23.19
N GLN A 165 4.70 18.57 -23.75
CA GLN A 165 3.64 17.88 -24.48
C GLN A 165 2.69 17.22 -23.49
N TYR A 166 1.47 17.75 -23.38
CA TYR A 166 0.43 17.17 -22.55
C TYR A 166 -0.44 16.18 -23.36
N VAL A 167 -0.78 15.07 -22.72
CA VAL A 167 -1.73 14.07 -23.24
C VAL A 167 -2.83 13.89 -22.21
N GLY A 168 -4.04 14.31 -22.57
CA GLY A 168 -5.23 14.11 -21.74
C GLY A 168 -5.65 12.65 -21.76
N ILE A 169 -6.17 12.16 -20.65
CA ILE A 169 -6.77 10.84 -20.61
C ILE A 169 -8.05 10.87 -19.78
N PHE A 170 -9.12 10.35 -20.36
CA PHE A 170 -10.47 10.41 -19.84
C PHE A 170 -11.08 9.02 -19.78
N ALA A 171 -10.81 8.33 -18.68
CA ALA A 171 -11.14 6.92 -18.54
C ALA A 171 -11.26 6.49 -17.08
N GLN A 172 -12.09 5.47 -16.83
CA GLN A 172 -12.14 4.79 -15.55
C GLN A 172 -10.90 3.93 -15.34
N ASN A 173 -10.67 3.48 -14.10
CA ASN A 173 -9.52 2.63 -13.82
C ASN A 173 -9.58 1.34 -14.65
N ARG A 174 -8.54 1.12 -15.44
CA ARG A 174 -8.34 -0.07 -16.24
C ARG A 174 -6.86 -0.23 -16.59
N PRO A 175 -6.39 -1.42 -16.99
CA PRO A 175 -4.98 -1.63 -17.36
C PRO A 175 -4.47 -0.64 -18.42
N GLU A 176 -5.29 -0.30 -19.40
CA GLU A 176 -4.94 0.59 -20.50
C GLU A 176 -4.70 2.04 -20.06
N TRP A 177 -5.24 2.43 -18.90
CA TRP A 177 -4.90 3.69 -18.26
C TRP A 177 -3.41 3.76 -17.93
N VAL A 178 -2.91 2.71 -17.27
CA VAL A 178 -1.50 2.60 -16.86
C VAL A 178 -0.60 2.43 -18.08
N ILE A 179 -1.02 1.66 -19.08
CA ILE A 179 -0.28 1.53 -20.34
C ILE A 179 -0.11 2.90 -21.01
N THR A 180 -1.17 3.72 -21.01
CA THR A 180 -1.10 5.09 -21.54
C THR A 180 -0.18 5.99 -20.73
N GLU A 181 -0.24 5.88 -19.40
CA GLU A 181 0.66 6.60 -18.51
C GLU A 181 2.13 6.24 -18.79
N MET A 182 2.43 4.94 -18.89
CA MET A 182 3.77 4.44 -19.23
C MET A 182 4.20 4.87 -20.64
N ALA A 183 3.27 4.92 -21.60
CA ALA A 183 3.55 5.42 -22.95
C ALA A 183 3.98 6.90 -22.92
N CYS A 184 3.30 7.73 -22.12
CA CYS A 184 3.68 9.12 -21.96
C CYS A 184 5.09 9.25 -21.37
N TYR A 185 5.39 8.53 -20.28
CA TYR A 185 6.71 8.59 -19.64
C TYR A 185 7.83 8.07 -20.52
N THR A 186 7.60 6.99 -21.28
CA THR A 186 8.58 6.41 -22.20
C THR A 186 9.06 7.43 -23.24
N PHE A 187 8.19 8.34 -23.65
CA PHE A 187 8.49 9.38 -24.64
C PHE A 187 8.55 10.79 -24.03
N SER A 188 8.80 10.90 -22.72
CA SER A 188 8.95 12.18 -22.00
C SER A 188 7.75 13.13 -22.10
N MET A 189 6.55 12.63 -22.39
CA MET A 189 5.30 13.41 -22.40
C MET A 189 4.66 13.43 -21.01
N ALA A 190 3.87 14.46 -20.73
CA ALA A 190 3.16 14.61 -19.47
C ALA A 190 1.69 14.19 -19.60
N LEU A 191 1.26 13.25 -18.76
CA LEU A 191 -0.13 12.78 -18.72
C LEU A 191 -1.00 13.73 -17.89
N VAL A 192 -2.17 14.10 -18.40
CA VAL A 192 -3.17 14.91 -17.68
C VAL A 192 -4.44 14.09 -17.46
N PRO A 193 -4.74 13.67 -16.21
CA PRO A 193 -5.94 12.90 -15.94
C PRO A 193 -7.19 13.78 -15.93
N LEU A 194 -8.25 13.30 -16.58
CA LEU A 194 -9.58 13.93 -16.61
C LEU A 194 -10.56 13.08 -15.79
N TYR A 195 -11.23 13.71 -14.82
CA TYR A 195 -12.18 13.03 -13.93
C TYR A 195 -13.56 12.85 -14.57
N ASP A 196 -14.09 11.62 -14.51
CA ASP A 196 -15.47 11.27 -14.89
C ASP A 196 -16.55 12.08 -14.14
N THR A 197 -16.24 12.57 -12.93
CA THR A 197 -17.23 13.19 -12.04
C THR A 197 -17.22 14.72 -12.06
N LEU A 198 -16.26 15.37 -12.73
CA LEU A 198 -16.13 16.83 -12.71
C LEU A 198 -17.11 17.53 -13.66
N GLY A 199 -17.76 16.79 -14.55
CA GLY A 199 -18.68 17.32 -15.55
C GLY A 199 -17.97 18.02 -16.72
N LEU A 200 -18.74 18.32 -17.77
CA LEU A 200 -18.21 18.80 -19.05
C LEU A 200 -17.53 20.17 -18.95
N GLU A 201 -18.06 21.09 -18.15
CA GLU A 201 -17.50 22.45 -18.04
C GLU A 201 -16.10 22.46 -17.41
N ALA A 202 -15.90 21.68 -16.35
CA ALA A 202 -14.60 21.51 -15.74
C ALA A 202 -13.60 20.85 -16.71
N MET A 203 -14.05 19.90 -17.53
CA MET A 203 -13.22 19.32 -18.58
C MET A 203 -12.80 20.38 -19.61
N VAL A 204 -13.73 21.21 -20.11
CA VAL A 204 -13.40 22.30 -21.04
C VAL A 204 -12.34 23.22 -20.43
N HIS A 205 -12.52 23.58 -19.16
CA HIS A 205 -11.57 24.41 -18.44
C HIS A 205 -10.17 23.78 -18.40
N ILE A 206 -10.06 22.50 -18.04
CA ILE A 206 -8.76 21.79 -17.97
C ILE A 206 -8.10 21.69 -19.35
N LEU A 207 -8.86 21.30 -20.39
CA LEU A 207 -8.35 21.16 -21.75
C LEU A 207 -7.78 22.48 -22.27
N ASN A 208 -8.45 23.60 -21.98
CA ASN A 208 -7.98 24.93 -22.34
C ASN A 208 -6.78 25.38 -21.49
N LEU A 209 -6.83 25.17 -20.17
CA LEU A 209 -5.78 25.58 -19.25
C LEU A 209 -4.45 24.88 -19.55
N ALA A 210 -4.50 23.60 -19.91
CA ALA A 210 -3.34 22.79 -20.22
C ALA A 210 -3.06 22.68 -21.74
N GLU A 211 -3.79 23.42 -22.58
CA GLU A 211 -3.62 23.41 -24.04
C GLU A 211 -3.55 22.00 -24.66
N ILE A 212 -4.42 21.09 -24.17
CA ILE A 212 -4.37 19.68 -24.52
C ILE A 212 -4.97 19.46 -25.92
N SER A 213 -4.14 19.01 -26.85
CA SER A 213 -4.55 18.69 -28.23
C SER A 213 -4.85 17.21 -28.48
N MET A 214 -4.48 16.32 -27.54
CA MET A 214 -4.70 14.88 -27.66
C MET A 214 -5.34 14.32 -26.41
N VAL A 215 -6.46 13.61 -26.57
CA VAL A 215 -7.21 13.00 -25.46
C VAL A 215 -7.46 11.52 -25.76
N ILE A 216 -7.12 10.67 -24.79
CA ILE A 216 -7.37 9.23 -24.86
C ILE A 216 -8.62 8.90 -24.03
N CYS A 217 -9.59 8.23 -24.63
CA CYS A 217 -10.88 7.92 -23.99
C CYS A 217 -11.11 6.40 -23.91
N ASP A 218 -11.73 5.92 -22.82
CA ASP A 218 -12.12 4.51 -22.68
C ASP A 218 -13.44 4.15 -23.36
N LYS A 219 -14.27 5.15 -23.69
CA LYS A 219 -15.60 4.97 -24.27
C LYS A 219 -15.91 5.99 -25.36
N GLU A 220 -16.76 5.58 -26.31
CA GLU A 220 -17.20 6.39 -27.44
C GLU A 220 -17.99 7.62 -27.01
N ASP A 221 -18.89 7.48 -26.03
CA ASP A 221 -19.71 8.58 -25.48
C ASP A 221 -18.84 9.69 -24.87
N LYS A 222 -17.74 9.32 -24.21
CA LYS A 222 -16.75 10.26 -23.70
C LYS A 222 -15.99 10.97 -24.83
N ALA A 223 -15.57 10.25 -25.85
CA ALA A 223 -14.95 10.85 -27.03
C ALA A 223 -15.89 11.81 -27.75
N GLU A 224 -17.14 11.42 -27.99
CA GLU A 224 -18.16 12.30 -28.56
C GLU A 224 -18.38 13.56 -27.71
N SER A 225 -18.39 13.42 -26.39
CA SER A 225 -18.54 14.55 -25.48
C SER A 225 -17.40 15.56 -25.63
N VAL A 226 -16.16 15.08 -25.77
CA VAL A 226 -14.98 15.91 -26.04
C VAL A 226 -15.05 16.54 -27.44
N LEU A 227 -15.52 15.82 -28.46
CA LEU A 227 -15.72 16.36 -29.81
C LEU A 227 -16.78 17.46 -29.86
N LYS A 228 -17.93 17.25 -29.21
CA LYS A 228 -19.02 18.25 -29.12
C LYS A 228 -18.56 19.53 -28.42
N ILE A 229 -17.63 19.43 -27.46
CA ILE A 229 -17.00 20.59 -26.83
C ILE A 229 -16.16 21.39 -27.86
N LYS A 230 -15.39 20.70 -28.70
CA LYS A 230 -14.58 21.32 -29.76
C LYS A 230 -15.44 22.04 -30.79
N GLU A 231 -16.53 21.41 -31.23
CA GLU A 231 -17.45 21.97 -32.25
C GLU A 231 -18.14 23.27 -31.80
N LYS A 232 -18.37 23.44 -30.49
CA LYS A 232 -18.99 24.65 -29.94
C LYS A 232 -18.04 25.85 -29.86
N GLY A 233 -16.77 25.70 -30.24
CA GLY A 233 -15.79 26.80 -30.26
C GLY A 233 -15.43 27.35 -28.86
N VAL A 234 -15.79 26.64 -27.79
CA VAL A 234 -15.52 27.06 -26.39
C VAL A 234 -14.08 26.73 -25.99
N THR A 235 -13.37 25.92 -26.77
CA THR A 235 -11.96 25.62 -26.57
C THR A 235 -11.07 26.49 -27.44
N THR A 236 -10.36 27.43 -26.84
CA THR A 236 -9.40 28.31 -27.54
C THR A 236 -8.05 27.63 -27.80
N GLY A 237 -7.72 26.56 -27.05
CA GLY A 237 -6.41 25.88 -27.09
C GLY A 237 -6.40 24.55 -27.84
N VAL A 238 -7.52 24.10 -28.40
CA VAL A 238 -7.61 22.84 -29.14
C VAL A 238 -7.51 23.16 -30.64
N PRO A 239 -6.35 23.02 -31.29
CA PRO A 239 -6.22 23.35 -32.71
C PRO A 239 -7.14 22.48 -33.58
N PRO A 240 -7.40 22.87 -34.84
CA PRO A 240 -8.27 22.14 -35.76
C PRO A 240 -7.95 20.63 -35.92
N GLY A 241 -6.78 20.16 -35.50
CA GLY A 241 -6.33 18.76 -35.56
C GLY A 241 -6.37 17.96 -34.25
N ALA A 242 -7.23 18.26 -33.27
CA ALA A 242 -7.32 17.45 -32.04
C ALA A 242 -7.51 15.94 -32.34
N PHE A 243 -6.62 15.10 -31.80
CA PHE A 243 -6.65 13.66 -32.02
C PHE A 243 -7.25 12.97 -30.80
N ILE A 244 -8.31 12.19 -31.01
CA ILE A 244 -8.90 11.36 -29.97
C ILE A 244 -8.58 9.90 -30.27
N ILE A 245 -8.03 9.21 -29.28
CA ILE A 245 -7.73 7.78 -29.37
C ILE A 245 -8.71 7.06 -28.46
N LEU A 246 -9.50 6.16 -29.06
CA LEU A 246 -10.44 5.30 -28.35
C LEU A 246 -9.77 3.97 -27.99
N LEU A 247 -9.75 3.65 -26.70
CA LEU A 247 -9.34 2.33 -26.21
C LEU A 247 -10.60 1.43 -26.18
N HIS A 248 -10.76 0.60 -27.21
CA HIS A 248 -11.98 -0.16 -27.49
C HIS A 248 -12.42 -1.09 -26.33
N THR A 249 -13.71 -1.04 -25.94
CA THR A 249 -14.46 -2.08 -25.18
C THR A 249 -15.97 -1.73 -25.08
N PRO A 250 -16.88 -2.70 -24.81
CA PRO A 250 -18.32 -2.50 -24.85
C PRO A 250 -18.89 -1.68 -23.67
N SER A 251 -20.02 -1.03 -23.93
CA SER A 251 -20.57 0.14 -23.24
C SER A 251 -21.41 -0.14 -21.98
N LEU A 252 -21.34 0.78 -21.01
CA LEU A 252 -22.33 0.99 -19.94
C LEU A 252 -22.44 2.50 -19.64
N PRO A 253 -23.67 3.05 -19.45
CA PRO A 253 -23.90 4.49 -19.38
C PRO A 253 -23.59 5.09 -17.99
N LEU A 254 -23.08 6.32 -17.99
CA LEU A 254 -22.77 7.14 -16.82
C LEU A 254 -23.95 8.04 -16.42
N ARG A 255 -24.14 8.29 -15.12
CA ARG A 255 -25.12 9.27 -14.59
C ARG A 255 -24.41 10.58 -14.19
N PRO A 256 -25.05 11.76 -14.38
CA PRO A 256 -24.45 13.02 -13.97
C PRO A 256 -24.65 13.29 -12.47
N GLN A 257 -23.63 13.86 -11.82
CA GLN A 257 -23.72 14.47 -10.50
C GLN A 257 -23.20 15.90 -10.59
N SER A 258 -24.02 16.86 -10.18
CA SER A 258 -23.63 18.27 -10.06
C SER A 258 -22.88 18.49 -8.74
N GLN A 259 -21.65 19.00 -8.81
CA GLN A 259 -20.92 19.53 -7.65
C GLN A 259 -20.58 21.02 -7.86
N LEU A 260 -20.61 21.74 -6.75
CA LEU A 260 -20.44 23.19 -6.60
C LEU A 260 -19.16 23.71 -7.29
N PHE A 261 -19.27 24.82 -8.01
CA PHE A 261 -18.23 25.42 -8.85
C PHE A 261 -16.97 25.83 -8.09
N TRP A 262 -15.95 24.97 -8.13
CA TRP A 262 -14.55 25.36 -7.94
C TRP A 262 -13.82 25.10 -9.26
N LYS A 263 -13.20 26.13 -9.85
CA LYS A 263 -12.41 25.96 -11.07
C LYS A 263 -11.19 25.06 -10.76
N PRO A 264 -11.02 23.90 -11.43
CA PRO A 264 -9.90 23.01 -11.17
C PRO A 264 -8.55 23.73 -11.40
N LYS A 265 -7.60 23.56 -10.47
CA LYS A 265 -6.20 23.98 -10.66
C LYS A 265 -5.37 22.78 -11.08
N GLY A 266 -4.42 22.96 -12.00
CA GLY A 266 -3.46 21.94 -12.38
C GLY A 266 -2.23 21.97 -11.45
N ALA A 267 -2.09 20.99 -10.57
CA ALA A 267 -0.87 20.82 -9.78
C ALA A 267 0.24 20.21 -10.65
N MET A 268 1.36 20.90 -10.79
CA MET A 268 2.51 20.41 -11.54
C MET A 268 3.32 19.46 -10.65
N ILE A 269 3.40 18.19 -11.06
CA ILE A 269 4.11 17.13 -10.33
C ILE A 269 5.24 16.61 -11.22
N THR A 270 6.46 16.66 -10.70
CA THR A 270 7.65 16.17 -11.42
C THR A 270 7.96 14.72 -11.07
N HIS A 271 8.77 14.07 -11.92
CA HIS A 271 9.32 12.74 -11.63
C HIS A 271 10.08 12.69 -10.30
N GLY A 272 10.88 13.73 -9.98
CA GLY A 272 11.61 13.83 -8.72
C GLY A 272 10.67 13.90 -7.51
N ASN A 273 9.53 14.58 -7.62
CA ASN A 273 8.56 14.61 -6.52
C ASN A 273 7.97 13.22 -6.25
N ILE A 274 7.62 12.46 -7.29
CA ILE A 274 7.10 11.08 -7.15
C ILE A 274 8.19 10.15 -6.60
N ALA A 275 9.43 10.32 -7.08
CA ALA A 275 10.57 9.53 -6.62
C ALA A 275 10.82 9.73 -5.12
N SER A 276 10.87 10.98 -4.68
CA SER A 276 11.09 11.34 -3.28
C SER A 276 9.94 10.89 -2.37
N ASN A 277 8.70 11.01 -2.83
CA ASN A 277 7.52 10.56 -2.08
C ASN A 277 7.53 9.04 -1.87
N THR A 278 7.78 8.28 -2.94
CA THR A 278 7.90 6.81 -2.89
C THR A 278 9.04 6.39 -1.97
N SER A 279 10.19 7.07 -2.09
CA SER A 279 11.40 6.78 -1.31
C SER A 279 11.21 7.03 0.18
N SER A 280 10.46 8.08 0.54
CA SER A 280 10.09 8.37 1.93
C SER A 280 9.31 7.22 2.55
N VAL A 281 8.32 6.65 1.83
CA VAL A 281 7.53 5.51 2.32
C VAL A 281 8.40 4.27 2.46
N ILE A 282 9.25 3.97 1.48
CA ILE A 282 10.18 2.82 1.55
C ILE A 282 11.08 2.93 2.78
N LYS A 283 11.67 4.11 2.99
CA LYS A 283 12.60 4.37 4.09
C LYS A 283 11.90 4.33 5.47
N ILE A 284 10.69 4.86 5.58
CA ILE A 284 9.88 4.78 6.80
C ILE A 284 9.56 3.32 7.17
N LEU A 285 9.31 2.48 6.18
CA LEU A 285 8.95 1.07 6.37
C LEU A 285 10.16 0.12 6.42
N GLU A 286 11.37 0.64 6.26
CA GLU A 286 12.61 -0.14 6.23
C GLU A 286 12.76 -0.99 7.49
N GLY A 287 12.95 -2.30 7.31
CA GLY A 287 13.05 -3.26 8.41
C GLY A 287 11.71 -3.77 8.97
N TYR A 288 10.57 -3.16 8.60
CA TYR A 288 9.24 -3.52 9.10
C TYR A 288 8.33 -4.13 8.02
N PHE A 289 8.35 -3.55 6.83
CA PHE A 289 7.55 -4.03 5.70
C PHE A 289 8.28 -3.80 4.39
N VAL A 290 8.28 -4.83 3.54
CA VAL A 290 8.84 -4.77 2.19
C VAL A 290 7.78 -5.29 1.22
N ILE A 291 7.53 -4.52 0.17
CA ILE A 291 6.73 -4.95 -0.98
C ILE A 291 7.52 -6.02 -1.72
N ARG A 292 6.88 -7.15 -1.97
CA ARG A 292 7.47 -8.30 -2.65
C ARG A 292 6.83 -8.52 -4.00
N GLN A 293 7.50 -9.26 -4.87
CA GLN A 293 7.01 -9.55 -6.22
C GLN A 293 5.66 -10.30 -6.20
N GLU A 294 5.39 -11.12 -5.18
CA GLU A 294 4.12 -11.83 -5.02
C GLU A 294 2.96 -10.95 -4.54
N ASP A 295 3.26 -9.74 -4.04
CA ASP A 295 2.25 -8.83 -3.51
C ASP A 295 1.33 -8.31 -4.61
N VAL A 296 0.06 -8.14 -4.22
CA VAL A 296 -0.98 -7.67 -5.12
C VAL A 296 -1.84 -6.61 -4.45
N SER A 297 -1.96 -5.46 -5.12
CA SER A 297 -2.84 -4.37 -4.72
C SER A 297 -4.15 -4.40 -5.51
N ILE A 298 -5.27 -4.10 -4.85
CA ILE A 298 -6.56 -3.86 -5.52
C ILE A 298 -6.66 -2.38 -5.93
N SER A 299 -6.84 -2.12 -7.22
CA SER A 299 -7.03 -0.78 -7.78
C SER A 299 -8.50 -0.48 -8.00
N TYR A 300 -9.05 0.41 -7.18
CA TYR A 300 -10.44 0.89 -7.27
C TYR A 300 -10.57 2.37 -6.88
N LEU A 301 -9.54 2.96 -6.26
CA LEU A 301 -9.48 4.39 -6.02
C LEU A 301 -9.17 5.10 -7.34
N PRO A 302 -9.78 6.26 -7.66
CA PRO A 302 -9.62 6.88 -8.98
C PRO A 302 -8.15 7.12 -9.36
N LEU A 303 -7.73 6.66 -10.53
CA LEU A 303 -6.37 6.87 -11.04
C LEU A 303 -6.09 8.33 -11.42
N ALA A 304 -7.12 9.14 -11.58
CA ALA A 304 -6.98 10.58 -11.68
C ALA A 304 -6.49 11.24 -10.36
N HIS A 305 -6.59 10.52 -9.24
CA HIS A 305 -6.16 10.98 -7.93
C HIS A 305 -4.77 10.43 -7.60
N MET A 306 -3.87 11.30 -7.11
CA MET A 306 -2.47 10.94 -6.87
C MET A 306 -2.27 9.81 -5.87
N PHE A 307 -3.18 9.65 -4.90
CA PHE A 307 -3.08 8.57 -3.92
C PHE A 307 -2.96 7.19 -4.58
N GLU A 308 -3.86 6.84 -5.52
CA GLU A 308 -3.80 5.54 -6.21
C GLU A 308 -2.53 5.41 -7.05
N ARG A 309 -2.13 6.48 -7.76
CA ARG A 309 -0.92 6.49 -8.60
C ARG A 309 0.33 6.19 -7.78
N MET A 310 0.47 6.77 -6.59
CA MET A 310 1.61 6.50 -5.70
C MET A 310 1.66 5.05 -5.22
N ILE A 311 0.50 4.42 -4.99
CA ILE A 311 0.44 2.98 -4.68
C ILE A 311 0.96 2.18 -5.86
N GLN A 312 0.44 2.44 -7.07
CA GLN A 312 0.84 1.70 -8.26
C GLN A 312 2.32 1.86 -8.56
N VAL A 313 2.86 3.08 -8.50
CA VAL A 313 4.31 3.34 -8.68
C VAL A 313 5.14 2.56 -7.66
N SER A 314 4.72 2.54 -6.39
CA SER A 314 5.41 1.76 -5.34
C SER A 314 5.37 0.26 -5.60
N MET A 315 4.23 -0.26 -6.09
CA MET A 315 4.08 -1.67 -6.48
C MET A 315 4.96 -2.01 -7.67
N PHE A 316 4.95 -1.18 -8.72
CA PHE A 316 5.75 -1.38 -9.92
C PHE A 316 7.25 -1.33 -9.62
N CYS A 317 7.71 -0.40 -8.79
CA CYS A 317 9.11 -0.31 -8.38
C CYS A 317 9.68 -1.62 -7.79
N HIS A 318 8.83 -2.46 -7.20
CA HIS A 318 9.21 -3.73 -6.58
C HIS A 318 8.82 -4.98 -7.41
N GLY A 319 8.35 -4.79 -8.65
CA GLY A 319 7.91 -5.90 -9.51
C GLY A 319 6.62 -6.58 -9.05
N ALA A 320 5.87 -5.95 -8.14
CA ALA A 320 4.60 -6.45 -7.63
C ALA A 320 3.47 -6.21 -8.63
N ARG A 321 2.25 -6.68 -8.36
CA ARG A 321 1.15 -6.62 -9.34
C ARG A 321 -0.05 -5.82 -8.84
N VAL A 322 -0.85 -5.31 -9.77
CA VAL A 322 -2.04 -4.50 -9.49
C VAL A 322 -3.24 -5.14 -10.18
N GLY A 323 -4.25 -5.53 -9.40
CA GLY A 323 -5.52 -6.03 -9.92
C GLY A 323 -6.58 -4.93 -9.92
N PHE A 324 -7.21 -4.68 -11.06
CA PHE A 324 -8.26 -3.69 -11.22
C PHE A 324 -9.62 -4.26 -10.85
N TYR A 325 -10.41 -3.47 -10.10
CA TYR A 325 -11.83 -3.76 -9.90
C TYR A 325 -12.60 -3.71 -11.21
N GLN A 326 -13.80 -4.30 -11.22
CA GLN A 326 -14.63 -4.44 -12.43
C GLN A 326 -15.29 -3.14 -12.93
N GLY A 327 -14.98 -1.97 -12.38
CA GLY A 327 -15.62 -0.70 -12.72
C GLY A 327 -16.86 -0.35 -11.87
N ASP A 328 -17.49 -1.34 -11.22
CA ASP A 328 -18.63 -1.14 -10.32
C ASP A 328 -18.23 -1.33 -8.84
N ILE A 329 -18.35 -0.25 -8.06
CA ILE A 329 -18.06 -0.26 -6.61
C ILE A 329 -18.96 -1.21 -5.82
N SER A 330 -20.16 -1.54 -6.33
CA SER A 330 -21.07 -2.49 -5.70
C SER A 330 -20.49 -3.91 -5.67
N LEU A 331 -19.62 -4.23 -6.64
CA LEU A 331 -18.96 -5.53 -6.81
C LEU A 331 -17.57 -5.59 -6.16
N LEU A 332 -17.08 -4.50 -5.56
CA LEU A 332 -15.72 -4.44 -5.01
C LEU A 332 -15.41 -5.56 -4.00
N MET A 333 -16.38 -5.97 -3.17
CA MET A 333 -16.16 -7.06 -2.22
C MET A 333 -16.03 -8.43 -2.89
N ASP A 334 -16.64 -8.62 -4.07
CA ASP A 334 -16.42 -9.80 -4.91
C ASP A 334 -15.02 -9.79 -5.52
N ASP A 335 -14.59 -8.61 -6.00
CA ASP A 335 -13.24 -8.39 -6.52
C ASP A 335 -12.16 -8.68 -5.48
N ILE A 336 -12.33 -8.16 -4.26
CA ILE A 336 -11.39 -8.40 -3.15
C ILE A 336 -11.32 -9.88 -2.81
N LYS A 337 -12.45 -10.59 -2.76
CA LYS A 337 -12.46 -12.03 -2.47
C LYS A 337 -11.80 -12.86 -3.56
N THR A 338 -11.95 -12.46 -4.81
CA THR A 338 -11.39 -13.15 -5.97
C THR A 338 -9.89 -12.86 -6.11
N LEU A 339 -9.50 -11.59 -5.98
CA LEU A 339 -8.10 -11.15 -6.09
C LEU A 339 -7.25 -11.63 -4.90
N LYS A 340 -7.84 -11.66 -3.70
CA LYS A 340 -7.17 -11.91 -2.43
C LYS A 340 -5.96 -10.97 -2.24
N PRO A 341 -6.20 -9.64 -2.16
CA PRO A 341 -5.12 -8.66 -2.13
C PRO A 341 -4.22 -8.86 -0.90
N THR A 342 -2.94 -8.53 -1.06
CA THR A 342 -1.98 -8.43 0.06
C THR A 342 -1.78 -6.99 0.51
N PHE A 343 -2.01 -6.04 -0.40
CA PHE A 343 -1.93 -4.61 -0.18
C PHE A 343 -3.31 -3.99 -0.45
N PHE A 344 -3.83 -3.20 0.49
CA PHE A 344 -5.16 -2.59 0.36
C PHE A 344 -5.12 -1.09 0.64
N PRO A 345 -5.02 -0.26 -0.41
CA PRO A 345 -5.21 1.17 -0.26
C PRO A 345 -6.70 1.46 -0.07
N VAL A 346 -7.06 2.27 0.93
CA VAL A 346 -8.46 2.40 1.33
C VAL A 346 -8.80 3.75 1.94
N VAL A 347 -9.99 4.28 1.63
CA VAL A 347 -10.51 5.49 2.27
C VAL A 347 -11.29 5.17 3.55
N PRO A 348 -11.27 6.05 4.57
CA PRO A 348 -11.94 5.82 5.86
C PRO A 348 -13.41 5.41 5.74
N ARG A 349 -14.15 5.97 4.76
CA ARG A 349 -15.55 5.64 4.52
C ARG A 349 -15.76 4.13 4.29
N LEU A 350 -14.86 3.47 3.56
CA LEU A 350 -14.96 2.03 3.32
C LEU A 350 -14.59 1.23 4.58
N LEU A 351 -13.58 1.67 5.33
CA LEU A 351 -13.22 1.05 6.60
C LEU A 351 -14.35 1.13 7.63
N ASN A 352 -15.03 2.27 7.76
CA ASN A 352 -16.21 2.43 8.60
C ASN A 352 -17.33 1.46 8.17
N ARG A 353 -17.61 1.38 6.86
CA ARG A 353 -18.62 0.44 6.34
C ARG A 353 -18.27 -1.03 6.63
N ILE A 354 -16.99 -1.39 6.53
CA ILE A 354 -16.50 -2.74 6.87
C ILE A 354 -16.71 -3.00 8.37
N TYR A 355 -16.32 -2.05 9.22
CA TYR A 355 -16.52 -2.13 10.67
C TYR A 355 -17.99 -2.32 11.04
N ASP A 356 -18.88 -1.47 10.50
CA ASP A 356 -20.33 -1.55 10.76
C ASP A 356 -20.91 -2.88 10.28
N LYS A 357 -20.47 -3.38 9.12
CA LYS A 357 -20.89 -4.68 8.59
C LYS A 357 -20.43 -5.84 9.48
N ILE A 358 -19.20 -5.79 10.00
CA ILE A 358 -18.68 -6.80 10.92
C ILE A 358 -19.54 -6.82 12.19
N LEU A 359 -19.75 -5.65 12.82
CA LEU A 359 -20.56 -5.57 14.05
C LEU A 359 -22.02 -5.96 13.81
N GLY A 360 -22.62 -5.52 12.71
CA GLY A 360 -23.98 -5.88 12.33
C GLY A 360 -24.15 -7.39 12.05
N SER A 361 -23.08 -8.08 11.61
CA SER A 361 -23.12 -9.54 11.42
C SER A 361 -23.14 -10.35 12.73
N VAL A 362 -22.86 -9.71 13.87
CA VAL A 362 -22.82 -10.34 15.19
C VAL A 362 -24.05 -9.93 16.00
N THR A 363 -25.17 -10.60 15.75
CA THR A 363 -26.47 -10.30 16.38
C THR A 363 -26.64 -10.91 17.78
N SER A 364 -26.02 -12.06 18.04
CA SER A 364 -26.13 -12.76 19.33
C SER A 364 -25.34 -12.02 20.43
N PRO A 365 -25.96 -11.71 21.59
CA PRO A 365 -25.28 -11.04 22.71
C PRO A 365 -24.03 -11.79 23.18
N LEU A 366 -24.11 -13.12 23.24
CA LEU A 366 -22.98 -13.96 23.64
C LEU A 366 -21.82 -13.85 22.64
N ARG A 367 -22.11 -13.94 21.33
CA ARG A 367 -21.08 -13.79 20.28
C ARG A 367 -20.45 -12.39 20.31
N ARG A 368 -21.25 -11.36 20.64
CA ARG A 368 -20.77 -9.99 20.79
C ARG A 368 -19.81 -9.85 21.99
N ILE A 369 -20.15 -10.44 23.14
CA ILE A 369 -19.25 -10.47 24.31
C ILE A 369 -17.94 -11.17 23.98
N ILE A 370 -18.00 -12.34 23.32
CA ILE A 370 -16.81 -13.09 22.90
C ILE A 370 -15.96 -12.28 21.92
N LEU A 371 -16.58 -11.62 20.93
CA LEU A 371 -15.89 -10.75 19.98
C LEU A 371 -15.15 -9.61 20.71
N HIS A 372 -15.84 -8.88 21.59
CA HIS A 372 -15.23 -7.78 22.33
C HIS A 372 -14.08 -8.25 23.22
N TYR A 373 -14.21 -9.42 23.86
CA TYR A 373 -13.12 -10.01 24.64
C TYR A 373 -11.91 -10.36 23.75
N ALA A 374 -12.13 -10.99 22.61
CA ALA A 374 -11.07 -11.33 21.66
C ALA A 374 -10.37 -10.08 21.11
N VAL A 375 -11.14 -9.04 20.75
CA VAL A 375 -10.60 -7.75 20.30
C VAL A 375 -9.75 -7.12 21.38
N ARG A 376 -10.22 -7.08 22.64
CA ARG A 376 -9.45 -6.53 23.76
C ARG A 376 -8.13 -7.28 23.97
N ARG A 377 -8.12 -8.60 23.82
CA ARG A 377 -6.89 -9.41 23.89
C ARG A 377 -5.90 -9.05 22.79
N LYS A 378 -6.36 -8.87 21.54
CA LYS A 378 -5.51 -8.44 20.42
C LYS A 378 -5.04 -6.99 20.57
N GLN A 379 -5.87 -6.10 21.11
CA GLN A 379 -5.46 -4.72 21.39
C GLN A 379 -4.33 -4.66 22.42
N ALA A 380 -4.35 -5.53 23.44
CA ALA A 380 -3.25 -5.65 24.39
C ALA A 380 -1.95 -6.18 23.74
N GLU A 381 -2.05 -7.05 22.73
CA GLU A 381 -0.89 -7.45 21.92
C GLU A 381 -0.36 -6.27 21.10
N LEU A 382 -1.24 -5.51 20.45
CA LEU A 382 -0.88 -4.33 19.66
C LEU A 382 -0.20 -3.25 20.51
N SER A 383 -0.70 -2.97 21.72
CA SER A 383 -0.06 -2.01 22.64
C SER A 383 1.33 -2.47 23.10
N SER A 384 1.62 -3.76 23.02
CA SER A 384 2.96 -4.32 23.25
C SER A 384 3.82 -4.42 21.98
N GLY A 385 3.37 -3.83 20.86
CA GLY A 385 4.06 -3.84 19.57
C GLY A 385 3.88 -5.13 18.76
N VAL A 386 3.04 -6.07 19.21
CA VAL A 386 2.86 -7.37 18.53
C VAL A 386 1.72 -7.28 17.51
N VAL A 387 2.08 -7.34 16.23
CA VAL A 387 1.14 -7.46 15.11
C VAL A 387 1.25 -8.86 14.51
N ARG A 388 0.12 -9.60 14.45
CA ARG A 388 0.06 -10.96 13.90
C ARG A 388 -1.35 -11.33 13.49
N ASN A 389 -1.49 -12.34 12.63
CA ASN A 389 -2.77 -12.90 12.18
C ASN A 389 -2.92 -14.41 12.49
N ASN A 390 -2.07 -14.96 13.36
CA ASN A 390 -1.99 -16.41 13.62
C ASN A 390 -2.33 -16.80 15.07
N SER A 391 -2.98 -15.92 15.83
CA SER A 391 -3.39 -16.22 17.20
C SER A 391 -4.54 -17.23 17.25
N MET A 392 -4.79 -17.76 18.44
CA MET A 392 -5.98 -18.56 18.74
C MET A 392 -7.29 -17.79 18.43
N TRP A 393 -7.33 -16.48 18.66
CA TRP A 393 -8.50 -15.64 18.30
C TRP A 393 -8.64 -15.45 16.80
N ASP A 394 -7.52 -15.39 16.07
CA ASP A 394 -7.53 -15.35 14.62
C ASP A 394 -8.16 -16.63 14.06
N ARG A 395 -7.75 -17.80 14.54
CA ARG A 395 -8.31 -19.09 14.09
C ARG A 395 -9.79 -19.26 14.42
N LEU A 396 -10.23 -18.82 15.60
CA LEU A 396 -11.59 -19.06 16.09
C LEU A 396 -12.61 -18.02 15.61
N ILE A 397 -12.20 -16.75 15.49
CA ILE A 397 -13.12 -15.62 15.26
C ILE A 397 -12.71 -14.83 14.03
N PHE A 398 -11.46 -14.34 13.99
CA PHE A 398 -11.10 -13.33 12.99
C PHE A 398 -10.83 -13.89 11.59
N ASN A 399 -10.58 -15.18 11.42
CA ASN A 399 -10.37 -15.81 10.12
C ASN A 399 -11.57 -15.54 9.18
N LYS A 400 -12.80 -15.55 9.71
CA LYS A 400 -13.99 -15.20 8.92
C LYS A 400 -13.99 -13.73 8.46
N ILE A 401 -13.50 -12.82 9.30
CA ILE A 401 -13.37 -11.40 8.98
C ILE A 401 -12.24 -11.19 7.96
N GLN A 402 -11.08 -11.78 8.20
CA GLN A 402 -9.90 -11.74 7.31
C GLN A 402 -10.24 -12.31 5.93
N ALA A 403 -10.91 -13.47 5.87
CA ALA A 403 -11.38 -14.08 4.62
C ALA A 403 -12.39 -13.22 3.86
N SER A 404 -13.16 -12.38 4.56
CA SER A 404 -14.09 -11.45 3.90
C SER A 404 -13.37 -10.35 3.10
N LEU A 405 -12.09 -10.10 3.41
CA LEU A 405 -11.18 -9.22 2.68
C LEU A 405 -10.10 -10.00 1.91
N GLY A 406 -10.37 -11.26 1.57
CA GLY A 406 -9.48 -12.10 0.76
C GLY A 406 -8.45 -12.91 1.55
N GLY A 407 -8.26 -12.64 2.84
CA GLY A 407 -7.47 -13.48 3.76
C GLY A 407 -5.94 -13.34 3.67
N ASN A 408 -5.43 -12.64 2.66
CA ASN A 408 -3.99 -12.51 2.40
C ASN A 408 -3.40 -11.13 2.74
N LEU A 409 -4.19 -10.25 3.34
CA LEU A 409 -3.77 -8.89 3.67
C LEU A 409 -2.54 -8.88 4.58
N ARG A 410 -1.52 -8.14 4.14
CA ARG A 410 -0.29 -7.85 4.89
C ARG A 410 -0.20 -6.38 5.26
N PHE A 411 -0.78 -5.51 4.42
CA PHE A 411 -0.67 -4.07 4.54
C PHE A 411 -1.94 -3.35 4.11
N ILE A 412 -2.37 -2.37 4.90
CA ILE A 412 -3.47 -1.46 4.61
C ILE A 412 -2.97 -0.04 4.81
N LEU A 413 -3.24 0.83 3.85
CA LEU A 413 -2.98 2.27 3.97
C LEU A 413 -4.28 3.03 3.84
N THR A 414 -4.60 3.82 4.87
CA THR A 414 -5.76 4.71 4.85
C THR A 414 -5.37 6.17 4.85
N ALA A 415 -6.01 6.96 3.99
CA ALA A 415 -5.69 8.36 3.77
C ALA A 415 -6.92 9.14 3.26
N SER A 416 -6.70 10.40 2.88
CA SER A 416 -7.69 11.35 2.31
C SER A 416 -8.73 11.91 3.29
N ALA A 417 -8.97 11.26 4.43
CA ALA A 417 -9.89 11.74 5.46
C ALA A 417 -9.50 11.19 6.85
N PRO A 418 -9.97 11.81 7.95
CA PRO A 418 -9.78 11.25 9.28
C PRO A 418 -10.60 9.97 9.49
N ILE A 419 -10.07 9.05 10.29
CA ILE A 419 -10.75 7.84 10.76
C ILE A 419 -10.85 7.86 12.28
N SER A 420 -11.93 7.31 12.84
CA SER A 420 -12.07 7.27 14.30
C SER A 420 -11.07 6.30 14.94
N PRO A 421 -10.47 6.66 16.10
CA PRO A 421 -9.57 5.77 16.83
C PRO A 421 -10.19 4.41 17.16
N THR A 422 -11.48 4.38 17.47
CA THR A 422 -12.24 3.17 17.76
C THR A 422 -12.27 2.21 16.58
N VAL A 423 -12.60 2.72 15.38
CA VAL A 423 -12.69 1.89 14.17
C VAL A 423 -11.31 1.37 13.78
N LEU A 424 -10.30 2.23 13.80
CA LEU A 424 -8.95 1.84 13.42
C LEU A 424 -8.36 0.81 14.39
N SER A 425 -8.50 1.02 15.70
CA SER A 425 -8.04 0.09 16.73
C SER A 425 -8.73 -1.26 16.65
N PHE A 426 -10.03 -1.29 16.30
CA PHE A 426 -10.76 -2.53 16.05
C PHE A 426 -10.23 -3.25 14.81
N LEU A 427 -10.01 -2.54 13.70
CA LEU A 427 -9.55 -3.14 12.45
C LEU A 427 -8.12 -3.67 12.56
N ARG A 428 -7.21 -2.93 13.21
CA ARG A 428 -5.84 -3.39 13.53
C ARG A 428 -5.87 -4.71 14.32
N ALA A 429 -6.77 -4.81 15.29
CA ALA A 429 -6.91 -5.98 16.14
C ALA A 429 -7.48 -7.20 15.40
N THR A 430 -8.46 -6.98 14.51
CA THR A 430 -9.19 -8.06 13.84
C THR A 430 -8.54 -8.54 12.54
N LEU A 431 -7.88 -7.66 11.78
CA LEU A 431 -7.28 -8.04 10.50
C LEU A 431 -5.88 -8.64 10.67
N GLY A 432 -5.16 -8.29 11.74
CA GLY A 432 -3.86 -8.88 12.04
C GLY A 432 -2.75 -8.53 11.05
N CYS A 433 -2.97 -7.50 10.22
CA CYS A 433 -2.02 -6.94 9.26
C CYS A 433 -1.58 -5.54 9.70
N LEU A 434 -0.56 -4.98 9.06
CA LEU A 434 -0.14 -3.60 9.32
C LEU A 434 -1.17 -2.63 8.73
N ILE A 435 -1.63 -1.67 9.54
CA ILE A 435 -2.57 -0.62 9.10
C ILE A 435 -1.99 0.74 9.45
N PHE A 436 -1.64 1.49 8.41
CA PHE A 436 -1.08 2.81 8.50
C PHE A 436 -2.10 3.87 8.08
N GLU A 437 -2.06 4.98 8.79
CA GLU A 437 -2.67 6.25 8.39
C GLU A 437 -1.62 7.10 7.67
N GLY A 438 -2.04 7.76 6.60
CA GLY A 438 -1.26 8.75 5.87
C GLY A 438 -2.07 10.00 5.59
N TYR A 439 -1.43 11.15 5.68
CA TYR A 439 -2.02 12.42 5.29
C TYR A 439 -1.22 13.02 4.15
N GLY A 440 -1.91 13.68 3.23
CA GLY A 440 -1.29 14.62 2.31
C GLY A 440 -2.25 15.16 1.28
N GLN A 441 -1.68 15.83 0.28
CA GLN A 441 -2.40 16.64 -0.70
C GLN A 441 -1.78 16.47 -2.09
N THR A 442 -2.55 16.75 -3.14
CA THR A 442 -2.09 16.65 -4.54
C THR A 442 -0.91 17.57 -4.80
N GLU A 443 -0.92 18.78 -4.23
CA GLU A 443 0.13 19.79 -4.31
C GLU A 443 1.47 19.30 -3.73
N CYS A 444 1.43 18.32 -2.83
CA CYS A 444 2.59 17.65 -2.27
C CYS A 444 2.82 16.25 -2.88
N THR A 445 2.33 16.02 -4.09
CA THR A 445 2.44 14.76 -4.86
C THR A 445 1.66 13.56 -4.32
N ALA A 446 1.44 13.43 -3.01
CA ALA A 446 0.31 12.69 -2.40
C ALA A 446 0.47 12.65 -0.88
N GLY A 447 1.57 12.08 -0.40
CA GLY A 447 1.83 11.84 1.02
C GLY A 447 2.72 12.93 1.60
N CYS A 448 2.37 13.39 2.80
CA CYS A 448 3.11 14.42 3.51
C CYS A 448 3.54 13.89 4.89
N THR A 449 2.62 13.22 5.59
CA THR A 449 2.93 12.47 6.82
C THR A 449 2.46 11.03 6.77
N PHE A 450 3.14 10.18 7.53
CA PHE A 450 2.89 8.74 7.66
C PHE A 450 2.90 8.36 9.13
N SER A 451 2.06 7.42 9.54
CA SER A 451 2.12 6.84 10.90
C SER A 451 3.35 5.93 11.06
N MET A 452 3.98 5.94 12.24
CA MET A 452 5.22 5.19 12.45
C MET A 452 4.99 3.70 12.68
N PRO A 453 5.88 2.82 12.16
CA PRO A 453 5.90 1.43 12.57
C PRO A 453 5.99 1.32 14.09
N GLY A 454 5.16 0.47 14.70
CA GLY A 454 5.09 0.32 16.15
C GLY A 454 4.25 1.36 16.87
N ASP A 455 3.78 2.42 16.18
CA ASP A 455 2.80 3.34 16.73
C ASP A 455 1.39 2.72 16.68
N TRP A 456 0.90 2.33 17.84
CA TRP A 456 -0.44 1.74 17.98
C TRP A 456 -1.52 2.81 18.19
N SER A 457 -1.13 4.06 18.47
CA SER A 457 -2.07 5.15 18.64
C SER A 457 -2.82 5.42 17.32
N ALA A 458 -4.01 5.98 17.42
CA ALA A 458 -4.89 6.21 16.28
C ALA A 458 -5.32 7.68 16.24
N GLY A 459 -5.48 8.22 15.04
CA GLY A 459 -5.79 9.63 14.84
C GLY A 459 -4.58 10.56 14.86
N LEU A 460 -3.36 10.01 14.80
CA LEU A 460 -2.11 10.76 14.71
C LEU A 460 -1.34 10.34 13.43
N CYS A 461 -1.00 11.32 12.59
CA CYS A 461 -0.14 11.16 11.43
C CYS A 461 1.06 12.12 11.58
N SER A 462 2.03 11.72 12.39
CA SER A 462 3.00 12.65 12.96
C SER A 462 4.37 12.64 12.29
N CYS A 463 4.78 11.54 11.64
CA CYS A 463 6.08 11.51 10.97
C CYS A 463 6.00 12.18 9.61
N VAL A 464 6.84 13.18 9.45
CA VAL A 464 7.07 13.90 8.19
C VAL A 464 7.74 12.97 7.17
N PHE A 465 7.30 13.03 5.91
CA PHE A 465 7.99 12.36 4.81
C PHE A 465 9.43 12.89 4.70
N ILE A 466 10.36 11.98 4.48
CA ILE A 466 11.80 12.21 4.56
C ILE A 466 12.31 13.17 3.48
N GLY A 467 11.59 13.27 2.36
CA GLY A 467 11.85 14.25 1.30
C GLY A 467 11.22 15.64 1.50
N LEU A 468 10.56 15.90 2.62
CA LEU A 468 9.82 17.16 2.86
C LEU A 468 10.36 17.92 4.07
N LEU A 469 10.29 19.25 3.96
CA LEU A 469 10.43 20.19 5.06
C LEU A 469 9.08 20.78 5.40
N TYR A 470 8.77 20.86 6.68
CA TYR A 470 7.55 21.46 7.20
C TYR A 470 7.87 22.80 7.84
N ILE A 471 7.14 23.84 7.47
CA ILE A 471 7.19 25.13 8.17
C ILE A 471 5.94 25.23 9.04
N ILE A 472 6.11 25.25 10.36
CA ILE A 472 5.02 25.51 11.31
C ILE A 472 4.91 27.02 11.51
N THR A 473 3.94 27.63 10.85
CA THR A 473 3.56 29.02 11.13
C THR A 473 2.50 29.05 12.23
N PRO A 474 2.73 29.75 13.36
CA PRO A 474 1.67 29.98 14.33
C PRO A 474 0.56 30.80 13.66
N VAL A 475 -0.62 30.20 13.52
CA VAL A 475 -1.80 30.94 13.09
C VAL A 475 -2.19 31.82 14.27
N PHE A 476 -2.02 33.13 14.14
CA PHE A 476 -2.57 34.09 15.10
C PHE A 476 -4.06 33.80 15.26
N SER A 477 -4.46 33.45 16.48
CA SER A 477 -5.86 33.39 16.86
C SER A 477 -6.46 34.77 16.64
N VAL A 478 -7.23 34.95 15.57
CA VAL A 478 -8.15 36.08 15.46
C VAL A 478 -9.27 35.76 16.46
N THR A 479 -9.16 36.34 17.65
CA THR A 479 -10.22 36.38 18.67
C THR A 479 -11.46 37.07 18.15
#